data_AF-A0A9X7JM11-F1
#
_entry.id   AF-A0A9X7JM11-F1
#
_cell.length_a   1.000
_cell.length_b   1.000
_cell.length_c   1.000
_cell.angle_alpha   90.00
_cell.angle_beta   90.00
_cell.angle_gamma   90.00
#
_symmetry.space_group_name_H-M   'P 1'
#
loop_
_entity.id
_entity.type
_entity.pdbx_description
1 polymer ?
#
loop_
_entity_poly.entity_id
_entity_poly.type
_entity_poly.pdbx_seq_one_letter_code
_entity_poly.pdbx_strand_id
1 'polypeptide(L)'
;MTQQAEPGAIPEAVPADGKAESGDGADAVSRTGAAAGSGSGSEEAHRAQGRVMHPDGFGAAFCASMAALCAEAAVAGTLGVLVMLSREHEGLPHGLMMIAAVVFVLALLGVLVSGFVTAAVVMPALALARRVTRRPGRRDGPLWNAAAVPVVSAAAVAVFGGVSALGSLSPASPVKYLLWWASLTAALLPATLIAGVAGRRVREGRATRMARRVSRDGALAWLAVGAVGAAVYGTGLVSVYQPPRFETEQLAGTWTDGRGGTVRLAEDGAAVADGLDNYVWDGTGKDRPKDCDGAGTWKPVKDGGKVEGMSLRIGSCELKRNWSVSGTVKEPRLYHEIGKPGSGKRYVLTKIVKHKK
;
A
#
# COMPACT_ATOMS: atom_id res chain seq x y z
N MET A 1 -23.30 -8.58 -40.84
CA MET A 1 -24.52 -7.84 -40.46
C MET A 1 -24.54 -7.71 -38.95
N THR A 2 -24.11 -6.57 -38.42
CA THR A 2 -24.07 -6.29 -36.99
C THR A 2 -24.64 -4.90 -36.78
N GLN A 3 -25.84 -4.85 -36.19
CA GLN A 3 -26.56 -3.62 -35.85
C GLN A 3 -25.87 -2.90 -34.70
N GLN A 4 -25.60 -1.62 -34.92
CA GLN A 4 -25.32 -0.61 -33.91
C GLN A 4 -26.59 -0.36 -33.08
N ALA A 5 -26.44 -0.29 -31.76
CA ALA A 5 -27.45 0.26 -30.86
C ALA A 5 -26.99 1.66 -30.41
N GLU A 6 -27.88 2.63 -30.58
CA GLU A 6 -27.74 4.04 -30.15
C GLU A 6 -27.84 4.18 -28.62
N PRO A 7 -27.20 5.22 -28.03
CA PRO A 7 -27.41 5.60 -26.64
C PRO A 7 -28.58 6.59 -26.48
N GLY A 8 -29.58 6.21 -25.69
CA GLY A 8 -30.73 7.03 -25.32
C GLY A 8 -30.39 8.16 -24.34
N ALA A 9 -31.05 9.30 -24.58
CA ALA A 9 -30.90 10.59 -23.90
C ALA A 9 -31.33 10.60 -22.43
N ILE A 10 -30.67 11.46 -21.63
CA ILE A 10 -31.02 11.80 -20.25
C ILE A 10 -31.82 13.12 -20.28
N PRO A 11 -33.01 13.21 -19.65
CA PRO A 11 -33.80 14.44 -19.62
C PRO A 11 -33.40 15.41 -18.49
N GLU A 12 -33.93 16.63 -18.65
CA GLU A 12 -33.56 17.92 -18.08
C GLU A 12 -33.77 18.12 -16.57
N ALA A 13 -33.07 19.14 -16.10
CA ALA A 13 -33.10 19.70 -14.76
C ALA A 13 -34.45 20.36 -14.39
N VAL A 14 -34.79 20.26 -13.11
CA VAL A 14 -35.88 21.00 -12.46
C VAL A 14 -35.28 22.16 -11.64
N PRO A 15 -35.72 23.42 -11.82
CA PRO A 15 -35.37 24.51 -10.92
C PRO A 15 -36.37 24.58 -9.75
N ALA A 16 -35.85 24.80 -8.54
CA ALA A 16 -36.66 25.14 -7.38
C ALA A 16 -36.44 26.62 -7.04
N ASP A 17 -37.39 27.46 -7.48
CA ASP A 17 -37.63 28.80 -6.95
C ASP A 17 -38.48 28.71 -5.67
N GLY A 18 -38.16 29.53 -4.67
CA GLY A 18 -38.93 29.64 -3.43
C GLY A 18 -38.54 30.84 -2.56
N LYS A 19 -39.23 31.96 -2.78
CA LYS A 19 -39.41 33.19 -1.94
C LYS A 19 -39.41 32.92 -0.41
N ALA A 20 -38.76 33.70 0.45
CA ALA A 20 -38.98 35.11 0.88
C ALA A 20 -40.01 35.30 2.02
N GLU A 21 -39.53 35.73 3.20
CA GLU A 21 -40.24 36.46 4.28
C GLU A 21 -39.15 36.97 5.26
N SER A 22 -38.73 38.24 5.25
CA SER A 22 -39.30 39.42 5.94
C SER A 22 -39.68 39.20 7.41
N GLY A 23 -38.96 39.86 8.32
CA GLY A 23 -39.27 39.89 9.74
C GLY A 23 -38.36 40.87 10.47
N ASP A 24 -38.62 42.15 10.24
CA ASP A 24 -38.09 43.29 11.00
C ASP A 24 -38.78 43.33 12.38
N GLY A 25 -38.06 43.70 13.43
CA GLY A 25 -38.58 43.62 14.81
C GLY A 25 -37.56 44.07 15.84
N ALA A 26 -37.33 45.38 15.89
CA ALA A 26 -36.76 46.05 17.05
C ALA A 26 -37.68 45.89 18.27
N ASP A 27 -37.12 45.65 19.45
CA ASP A 27 -37.58 46.32 20.67
C ASP A 27 -36.56 46.23 21.80
N ALA A 28 -36.33 47.40 22.40
CA ALA A 28 -35.52 47.64 23.57
C ALA A 28 -36.36 47.52 24.84
N VAL A 29 -35.87 46.82 25.87
CA VAL A 29 -36.35 47.04 27.26
C VAL A 29 -35.18 46.91 28.24
N SER A 30 -34.78 48.05 28.79
CA SER A 30 -34.08 48.19 30.07
C SER A 30 -34.94 47.67 31.22
N ARG A 31 -34.35 46.90 32.14
CA ARG A 31 -34.79 46.92 33.55
C ARG A 31 -33.65 46.56 34.49
N THR A 32 -33.14 47.60 35.14
CA THR A 32 -32.54 47.59 36.48
C THR A 32 -33.49 46.94 37.49
N GLY A 33 -32.94 46.10 38.36
CA GLY A 33 -33.64 45.54 39.52
C GLY A 33 -32.65 44.92 40.49
N ALA A 34 -32.17 45.73 41.44
CA ALA A 34 -31.49 45.26 42.63
C ALA A 34 -32.50 44.56 43.56
N ALA A 35 -32.17 43.36 44.02
CA ALA A 35 -32.78 42.76 45.20
C ALA A 35 -31.75 41.89 45.91
N ALA A 36 -31.39 42.34 47.12
CA ALA A 36 -30.69 41.55 48.10
C ALA A 36 -31.56 40.34 48.51
N GLY A 37 -30.97 39.16 48.52
CA GLY A 37 -31.60 37.93 48.95
C GLY A 37 -30.55 36.90 49.30
N SER A 38 -30.25 36.81 50.60
CA SER A 38 -29.45 35.75 51.20
C SER A 38 -30.07 34.37 50.89
N GLY A 39 -29.30 33.50 50.24
CA GLY A 39 -29.67 32.10 50.02
C GLY A 39 -28.42 31.29 49.70
N SER A 40 -27.83 30.71 50.74
CA SER A 40 -26.60 29.92 50.78
C SER A 40 -26.66 28.59 50.00
N GLY A 41 -27.03 28.65 48.72
CA GLY A 41 -27.19 27.47 47.84
C GLY A 41 -26.55 27.60 46.46
N SER A 42 -25.98 28.76 46.09
CA SER A 42 -25.38 28.97 44.75
C SER A 42 -23.86 28.74 44.70
N GLU A 43 -23.17 28.66 45.84
CA GLU A 43 -21.71 28.40 45.86
C GLU A 43 -21.34 26.94 45.56
N GLU A 44 -22.23 25.98 45.82
CA GLU A 44 -22.02 24.58 45.40
C GLU A 44 -22.26 24.38 43.89
N ALA A 45 -23.21 25.12 43.30
CA ALA A 45 -23.46 25.07 41.85
C ALA A 45 -22.34 25.73 41.04
N HIS A 46 -21.71 26.79 41.55
CA HIS A 46 -20.54 27.42 40.91
C HIS A 46 -19.22 26.63 41.10
N ARG A 47 -19.06 25.88 42.21
CA ARG A 47 -17.91 24.97 42.37
C ARG A 47 -17.98 23.73 41.46
N ALA A 48 -19.17 23.34 41.00
CA ALA A 48 -19.35 22.22 40.08
C ALA A 48 -19.00 22.56 38.61
N GLN A 49 -19.12 23.83 38.19
CA GLN A 49 -18.83 24.26 36.81
C GLN A 49 -17.36 24.63 36.54
N GLY A 50 -16.55 24.75 37.59
CA GLY A 50 -15.14 25.11 37.52
C GLY A 50 -14.17 23.93 37.52
N ARG A 51 -14.61 22.69 37.27
CA ARG A 51 -13.68 21.58 37.02
C ARG A 51 -13.11 21.77 35.61
N VAL A 52 -12.17 22.73 35.50
CA VAL A 52 -11.30 22.92 34.35
C VAL A 52 -10.76 21.55 34.01
N MET A 53 -11.29 20.92 32.95
CA MET A 53 -10.76 19.68 32.43
C MET A 53 -9.32 19.97 32.08
N HIS A 54 -8.39 19.61 32.96
CA HIS A 54 -6.99 19.60 32.62
C HIS A 54 -6.88 18.67 31.41
N PRO A 55 -6.43 19.17 30.24
CA PRO A 55 -6.35 18.34 29.06
C PRO A 55 -5.40 17.19 29.39
N ASP A 56 -5.93 15.97 29.49
CA ASP A 56 -5.24 14.80 30.09
C ASP A 56 -3.97 14.34 29.33
N GLY A 57 -3.57 15.07 28.29
CA GLY A 57 -2.48 14.75 27.38
C GLY A 57 -2.74 13.51 26.52
N PHE A 58 -3.85 12.80 26.76
CA PHE A 58 -4.23 11.59 26.02
C PHE A 58 -4.58 11.89 24.56
N GLY A 59 -5.36 12.94 24.28
CA GLY A 59 -5.67 13.33 22.91
C GLY A 59 -4.41 13.67 22.11
N ALA A 60 -3.46 14.39 22.72
CA ALA A 60 -2.19 14.71 22.08
C ALA A 60 -1.30 13.47 21.86
N ALA A 61 -1.27 12.56 22.84
CA ALA A 61 -0.57 11.28 22.69
C ALA A 61 -1.18 10.44 21.55
N PHE A 62 -2.52 10.42 21.44
CA PHE A 62 -3.26 9.69 20.40
C PHE A 62 -2.95 10.23 19.01
N CYS A 63 -3.11 11.54 18.81
CA CYS A 63 -2.82 12.17 17.51
C CYS A 63 -1.34 11.99 17.12
N ALA A 64 -0.43 12.08 18.09
CA ALA A 64 1.01 11.92 17.83
C ALA A 64 1.39 10.48 17.45
N SER A 65 0.86 9.46 18.13
CA SER A 65 1.09 8.06 17.72
C SER A 65 0.45 7.72 16.40
N MET A 66 -0.78 8.20 16.15
CA MET A 66 -1.47 7.96 14.90
C MET A 66 -0.71 8.58 13.73
N ALA A 67 -0.25 9.83 13.88
CA ALA A 67 0.59 10.49 12.88
C ALA A 67 1.92 9.76 12.65
N ALA A 68 2.56 9.25 13.71
CA ALA A 68 3.80 8.49 13.59
C ALA A 68 3.58 7.16 12.84
N LEU A 69 2.52 6.41 13.15
CA LEU A 69 2.16 5.18 12.46
C LEU A 69 1.77 5.43 10.99
N CYS A 70 1.06 6.53 10.69
CA CYS A 70 0.80 6.93 9.31
C CYS A 70 2.10 7.21 8.54
N ALA A 71 3.06 7.90 9.17
CA ALA A 71 4.35 8.18 8.55
C ALA A 71 5.15 6.90 8.31
N GLU A 72 5.18 5.98 9.28
CA GLU A 72 5.82 4.66 9.14
C GLU A 72 5.15 3.84 8.03
N ALA A 73 3.82 3.80 7.98
CA ALA A 73 3.07 3.10 6.93
C ALA A 73 3.32 3.70 5.55
N ALA A 74 3.40 5.03 5.44
CA ALA A 74 3.74 5.69 4.18
C ALA A 74 5.15 5.32 3.72
N VAL A 75 6.15 5.37 4.61
CA VAL A 75 7.54 5.00 4.28
C VAL A 75 7.64 3.52 3.88
N ALA A 76 7.06 2.62 4.67
CA ALA A 76 7.05 1.20 4.37
C ALA A 76 6.30 0.89 3.06
N GLY A 77 5.18 1.57 2.82
CA GLY A 77 4.40 1.48 1.59
C GLY A 77 5.19 1.95 0.38
N THR A 78 5.87 3.11 0.46
CA THR A 78 6.74 3.61 -0.61
C THR A 78 7.88 2.65 -0.91
N LEU A 79 8.56 2.12 0.11
CA LEU A 79 9.60 1.11 -0.06
C LEU A 79 9.04 -0.17 -0.72
N GLY A 80 7.87 -0.63 -0.29
CA GLY A 80 7.19 -1.77 -0.88
C GLY A 80 6.83 -1.55 -2.35
N VAL A 81 6.34 -0.36 -2.70
CA VAL A 81 6.09 0.04 -4.10
C VAL A 81 7.38 0.07 -4.89
N LEU A 82 8.45 0.67 -4.38
CA LEU A 82 9.75 0.71 -5.06
C LEU A 82 10.31 -0.70 -5.32
N VAL A 83 10.18 -1.61 -4.35
CA VAL A 83 10.55 -3.03 -4.52
C VAL A 83 9.64 -3.75 -5.50
N MET A 84 8.36 -3.41 -5.56
CA MET A 84 7.44 -3.94 -6.57
C MET A 84 7.76 -3.42 -7.97
N LEU A 85 8.06 -2.13 -8.11
CA LEU A 85 8.48 -1.48 -9.35
C LEU A 85 9.83 -2.00 -9.86
N SER A 86 10.73 -2.43 -8.95
CA SER A 86 12.00 -3.03 -9.33
C SER A 86 11.88 -4.49 -9.76
N ARG A 87 10.75 -5.15 -9.47
CA ARG A 87 10.43 -6.49 -9.97
C ARG A 87 9.62 -6.37 -11.26
N GLU A 88 9.86 -7.26 -12.22
CA GLU A 88 9.13 -7.32 -13.50
C GLU A 88 7.60 -7.48 -13.28
N HIS A 89 6.85 -6.38 -13.22
CA HIS A 89 5.39 -6.38 -13.12
C HIS A 89 4.79 -5.69 -14.34
N GLU A 90 3.93 -6.40 -15.06
CA GLU A 90 3.25 -5.89 -16.26
C GLU A 90 1.89 -5.24 -15.96
N GLY A 91 1.67 -4.79 -14.72
CA GLY A 91 0.32 -4.48 -14.26
C GLY A 91 0.18 -3.18 -13.50
N LEU A 92 1.06 -2.19 -13.66
CA LEU A 92 0.72 -0.88 -13.10
C LEU A 92 -0.48 -0.33 -13.86
N PRO A 93 -1.55 0.10 -13.17
CA PRO A 93 -2.67 0.72 -13.83
C PRO A 93 -2.16 1.95 -14.58
N HIS A 94 -2.26 1.94 -15.91
CA HIS A 94 -1.73 2.99 -16.79
C HIS A 94 -2.50 4.31 -16.65
N GLY A 95 -3.63 4.32 -15.91
CA GLY A 95 -4.41 5.52 -15.65
C GLY A 95 -3.91 6.27 -14.42
N LEU A 96 -3.46 7.51 -14.61
CA LEU A 96 -3.06 8.42 -13.52
C LEU A 96 -4.17 8.59 -12.46
N MET A 97 -5.43 8.59 -12.89
CA MET A 97 -6.61 8.60 -12.02
C MET A 97 -6.76 7.32 -11.19
N MET A 98 -6.48 6.15 -11.78
CA MET A 98 -6.52 4.87 -11.06
C MET A 98 -5.39 4.79 -10.03
N ILE A 99 -4.18 5.23 -10.39
CA ILE A 99 -3.06 5.34 -9.45
C ILE A 99 -3.44 6.26 -8.28
N ALA A 100 -3.96 7.45 -8.58
CA ALA A 100 -4.38 8.41 -7.55
C ALA A 100 -5.48 7.83 -6.64
N ALA A 101 -6.49 7.16 -7.22
CA ALA A 101 -7.56 6.51 -6.46
C ALA A 101 -7.02 5.39 -5.55
N VAL A 102 -6.13 4.54 -6.05
CA VAL A 102 -5.50 3.47 -5.26
C VAL A 102 -4.66 4.06 -4.12
N VAL A 103 -3.83 5.07 -4.41
CA VAL A 103 -3.04 5.76 -3.38
C VAL A 103 -3.93 6.40 -2.33
N PHE A 104 -5.03 7.03 -2.73
CA PHE A 104 -5.99 7.64 -1.81
C PHE A 104 -6.68 6.61 -0.91
N VAL A 105 -7.16 5.50 -1.48
CA VAL A 105 -7.77 4.40 -0.71
C VAL A 105 -6.76 3.80 0.28
N LEU A 106 -5.52 3.58 -0.15
CA LEU A 106 -4.46 3.08 0.74
C LEU A 106 -4.12 4.08 1.84
N ALA A 107 -4.10 5.38 1.55
CA ALA A 107 -3.88 6.42 2.56
C ALA A 107 -5.01 6.44 3.61
N LEU A 108 -6.27 6.39 3.17
CA LEU A 108 -7.43 6.31 4.08
C LEU A 108 -7.38 5.04 4.94
N LEU A 109 -7.07 3.90 4.33
CA LEU A 109 -6.92 2.64 5.06
C LEU A 109 -5.77 2.72 6.08
N GLY A 110 -4.64 3.32 5.70
CA GLY A 110 -3.51 3.56 6.61
C GLY A 110 -3.89 4.43 7.81
N VAL A 111 -4.68 5.47 7.60
CA VAL A 111 -5.24 6.33 8.66
C VAL A 111 -6.17 5.54 9.59
N LEU A 112 -7.08 4.73 9.03
CA LEU A 112 -8.00 3.93 9.83
C LEU A 112 -7.26 2.86 10.66
N VAL A 113 -6.34 2.12 10.02
CA VAL A 113 -5.55 1.07 10.67
C VAL A 113 -4.62 1.65 11.73
N SER A 114 -3.96 2.78 11.47
CA SER A 114 -3.09 3.44 12.46
C SER A 114 -3.87 3.97 13.67
N GLY A 115 -5.07 4.50 13.45
CA GLY A 115 -5.99 4.90 14.52
C GLY A 115 -6.39 3.70 15.39
N PHE A 116 -6.77 2.58 14.75
CA PHE A 116 -7.12 1.34 15.44
C PHE A 116 -5.94 0.77 16.24
N VAL A 117 -4.75 0.65 15.63
CA VAL A 117 -3.52 0.18 16.30
C VAL A 117 -3.15 1.09 17.47
N THR A 118 -3.29 2.42 17.31
CA THR A 118 -3.07 3.37 18.39
C THR A 118 -4.01 3.08 19.58
N ALA A 119 -5.30 2.90 19.31
CA ALA A 119 -6.29 2.64 20.35
C ALA A 119 -6.10 1.28 21.03
N ALA A 120 -5.84 0.23 20.25
CA ALA A 120 -5.78 -1.14 20.74
C ALA A 120 -4.42 -1.53 21.37
N VAL A 121 -3.34 -0.85 21.00
CA VAL A 121 -1.98 -1.27 21.36
C VAL A 121 -1.22 -0.16 22.08
N VAL A 122 -1.10 1.01 21.46
CA VAL A 122 -0.29 2.12 22.00
C VAL A 122 -0.88 2.68 23.28
N MET A 123 -2.21 2.89 23.32
CA MET A 123 -2.89 3.42 24.50
C MET A 123 -2.80 2.47 25.71
N PRO A 124 -3.06 1.16 25.58
CA PRO A 124 -2.81 0.20 26.65
C PRO A 124 -1.35 0.18 27.11
N ALA A 125 -0.37 0.26 26.19
CA ALA A 125 1.04 0.32 26.55
C ALA A 125 1.36 1.55 27.41
N LEU A 126 0.86 2.72 27.02
CA LEU A 126 1.02 3.96 27.79
C LEU A 126 0.28 3.91 29.13
N ALA A 127 -0.90 3.31 29.18
CA ALA A 127 -1.65 3.12 30.42
C ALA A 127 -0.93 2.19 31.38
N LEU A 128 -0.33 1.10 30.87
CA LEU A 128 0.46 0.15 31.63
C LEU A 128 1.74 0.80 32.15
N ALA A 129 2.47 1.53 31.30
CA ALA A 129 3.65 2.30 31.72
C ALA A 129 3.31 3.28 32.85
N ARG A 130 2.21 4.03 32.73
CA ARG A 130 1.73 4.94 33.78
C ARG A 130 1.34 4.22 35.08
N ARG A 131 0.69 3.05 34.98
CA ARG A 131 0.35 2.26 36.18
C ARG A 131 1.60 1.80 36.92
N VAL A 132 2.66 1.43 36.20
CA VAL A 132 3.93 1.00 36.79
C VAL A 132 4.70 2.16 37.42
N THR A 133 4.63 3.36 36.85
CA THR A 133 5.34 4.54 37.38
C THR A 133 4.61 5.26 38.52
N ARG A 134 3.31 5.01 38.73
CA ARG A 134 2.56 5.52 39.89
C ARG A 134 3.06 5.02 41.25
N ARG A 135 4.02 4.08 41.30
CA ARG A 135 4.63 3.67 42.55
C ARG A 135 5.49 4.81 43.12
N PRO A 136 5.30 5.20 44.39
CA PRO A 136 5.99 6.33 44.99
C PRO A 136 7.50 6.18 44.88
N GLY A 137 8.19 7.20 44.35
CA GLY A 137 9.65 7.27 44.24
C GLY A 137 10.25 6.99 42.86
N ARG A 138 9.47 6.60 41.83
CA ARG A 138 10.01 6.37 40.47
C ARG A 138 9.86 7.59 39.57
N ARG A 139 10.95 8.00 38.91
CA ARG A 139 10.93 9.01 37.84
C ARG A 139 10.22 8.44 36.60
N ASP A 140 9.27 9.19 36.05
CA ASP A 140 8.62 8.94 34.76
C ASP A 140 9.64 9.04 33.60
N GLY A 141 10.40 7.97 33.40
CA GLY A 141 11.45 7.88 32.38
C GLY A 141 10.93 7.31 31.03
N PRO A 142 11.46 7.76 29.88
CA PRO A 142 11.15 7.18 28.56
C PRO A 142 11.42 5.67 28.47
N LEU A 143 12.31 5.15 29.30
CA LEU A 143 12.65 3.72 29.40
C LEU A 143 11.43 2.85 29.77
N TRP A 144 10.50 3.35 30.61
CA TRP A 144 9.29 2.60 30.96
C TRP A 144 8.34 2.44 29.77
N ASN A 145 8.25 3.46 28.93
CA ASN A 145 7.46 3.37 27.70
C ASN A 145 8.09 2.36 26.74
N ALA A 146 9.42 2.42 26.55
CA ALA A 146 10.14 1.47 25.71
C ALA A 146 9.99 0.01 26.19
N ALA A 147 10.04 -0.22 27.50
CA ALA A 147 9.88 -1.56 28.09
C ALA A 147 8.44 -2.11 28.02
N ALA A 148 7.42 -1.25 27.95
CA ALA A 148 6.03 -1.68 27.84
C ALA A 148 5.69 -2.22 26.43
N VAL A 149 6.37 -1.73 25.39
CA VAL A 149 6.14 -2.14 23.99
C VAL A 149 6.30 -3.64 23.74
N PRO A 150 7.42 -4.31 24.12
CA PRO A 150 7.58 -5.74 23.86
C PRO A 150 6.53 -6.60 24.58
N VAL A 151 6.05 -6.16 25.75
CA VAL A 151 5.02 -6.89 26.53
C VAL A 151 3.68 -6.84 25.81
N VAL A 152 3.25 -5.65 25.38
CA VAL A 152 2.00 -5.51 24.63
C VAL A 152 2.10 -6.20 23.27
N SER A 153 3.26 -6.11 22.62
CA SER A 153 3.52 -6.82 21.36
C SER A 153 3.42 -8.33 21.54
N ALA A 154 3.95 -8.89 22.64
CA ALA A 154 3.85 -10.32 22.92
C ALA A 154 2.40 -10.75 23.13
N ALA A 155 1.61 -9.96 23.85
CA ALA A 155 0.18 -10.22 24.05
C ALA A 155 -0.58 -10.19 22.71
N ALA A 156 -0.32 -9.20 21.85
CA ALA A 156 -0.94 -9.10 20.53
C ALA A 156 -0.60 -10.29 19.63
N VAL A 157 0.68 -10.71 19.61
CA VAL A 157 1.14 -11.88 18.86
C VAL A 157 0.50 -13.16 19.38
N ALA A 158 0.40 -13.33 20.69
CA ALA A 158 -0.23 -14.50 21.30
C ALA A 158 -1.73 -14.59 20.97
N VAL A 159 -2.47 -13.48 21.05
CA VAL A 159 -3.90 -13.44 20.72
C VAL A 159 -4.13 -13.79 19.26
N PHE A 160 -3.42 -13.14 18.34
CA PHE A 160 -3.59 -13.39 16.90
C PHE A 160 -3.10 -14.78 16.49
N GLY A 161 -2.00 -15.26 17.09
CA GLY A 161 -1.51 -16.62 16.90
C GLY A 161 -2.53 -17.65 17.37
N GLY A 162 -3.18 -17.42 18.51
CA GLY A 162 -4.26 -18.27 19.02
C GLY A 162 -5.47 -18.32 18.09
N VAL A 163 -5.95 -17.17 17.61
CA VAL A 163 -7.07 -17.10 16.65
C VAL A 163 -6.72 -17.80 15.33
N SER A 164 -5.49 -17.60 14.84
CA SER A 164 -5.04 -18.22 13.60
C SER A 164 -4.93 -19.74 13.74
N ALA A 165 -4.39 -20.24 14.85
CA ALA A 165 -4.27 -21.67 15.13
C ALA A 165 -5.63 -22.38 15.24
N LEU A 166 -6.65 -21.68 15.77
CA LEU A 166 -8.03 -22.18 15.79
C LEU A 166 -8.61 -22.34 14.38
N GLY A 167 -8.28 -21.43 13.45
CA GLY A 167 -8.74 -21.51 12.06
C GLY A 167 -7.97 -22.51 11.20
N SER A 168 -6.67 -22.68 11.43
CA SER A 168 -5.80 -23.54 10.61
C SER A 168 -5.66 -24.97 11.14
N LEU A 169 -6.20 -25.28 12.33
CA LEU A 169 -5.99 -26.54 13.07
C LEU A 169 -4.50 -26.91 13.28
N SER A 170 -3.58 -25.97 13.04
CA SER A 170 -2.14 -26.22 13.15
C SER A 170 -1.43 -24.95 13.63
N PRO A 171 -0.66 -25.02 14.74
CA PRO A 171 0.15 -23.90 15.19
C PRO A 171 1.28 -23.63 14.18
N ALA A 172 1.60 -22.36 13.97
CA ALA A 172 2.79 -21.98 13.23
C ALA A 172 4.08 -22.33 14.01
N SER A 173 5.20 -22.42 13.30
CA SER A 173 6.51 -22.65 13.93
C SER A 173 6.85 -21.54 14.94
N PRO A 174 7.45 -21.84 16.11
CA PRO A 174 7.77 -20.85 17.14
C PRO A 174 8.67 -19.71 16.65
N VAL A 175 9.58 -20.00 15.71
CA VAL A 175 10.46 -19.00 15.08
C VAL A 175 9.65 -17.90 14.37
N LYS A 176 8.53 -18.24 13.73
CA LYS A 176 7.66 -17.25 13.06
C LYS A 176 7.01 -16.32 14.08
N TYR A 177 6.57 -16.83 15.23
CA TYR A 177 6.01 -16.00 16.29
C TYR A 177 7.05 -15.05 16.89
N LEU A 178 8.29 -15.53 17.10
CA LEU A 178 9.39 -14.69 17.57
C LEU A 178 9.75 -13.59 16.58
N LEU A 179 9.86 -13.92 15.28
CA LEU A 179 10.13 -12.92 14.24
C LEU A 179 9.00 -11.89 14.18
N TRP A 180 7.74 -12.34 14.22
CA TRP A 180 6.60 -11.45 14.16
C TRP A 180 6.51 -10.53 15.39
N TRP A 181 6.79 -11.07 16.58
CA TRP A 181 6.91 -10.29 17.82
C TRP A 181 8.02 -9.24 17.75
N ALA A 182 9.20 -9.61 17.27
CA ALA A 182 10.33 -8.69 17.13
C ALA A 182 10.01 -7.58 16.12
N SER A 183 9.43 -7.92 14.97
CA SER A 183 9.00 -6.96 13.95
C SER A 183 7.93 -6.01 14.49
N LEU A 184 6.92 -6.53 15.19
CA LEU A 184 5.85 -5.71 15.78
C LEU A 184 6.40 -4.76 16.84
N THR A 185 7.32 -5.24 17.69
CA THR A 185 7.98 -4.41 18.70
C THR A 185 8.78 -3.29 18.05
N ALA A 186 9.58 -3.60 17.02
CA ALA A 186 10.37 -2.63 16.29
C ALA A 186 9.50 -1.57 15.59
N ALA A 187 8.36 -1.97 15.02
CA ALA A 187 7.40 -1.06 14.39
C ALA A 187 6.68 -0.16 15.41
N LEU A 188 6.28 -0.67 16.58
CA LEU A 188 5.52 0.12 17.56
C LEU A 188 6.39 1.06 18.42
N LEU A 189 7.70 0.79 18.51
CA LEU A 189 8.60 1.51 19.41
C LEU A 189 8.70 3.02 19.10
N PRO A 190 8.86 3.48 17.85
CA PRO A 190 8.98 4.91 17.58
C PRO A 190 7.67 5.65 17.88
N ALA A 191 6.53 5.11 17.43
CA ALA A 191 5.21 5.71 17.68
C ALA A 191 4.88 5.84 19.18
N THR A 192 5.19 4.82 19.99
CA THR A 192 4.95 4.83 21.45
C THR A 192 5.86 5.83 22.17
N LEU A 193 7.13 5.95 21.77
CA LEU A 193 8.06 6.93 22.32
C LEU A 193 7.62 8.37 21.99
N ILE A 194 7.24 8.63 20.73
CA ILE A 194 6.74 9.93 20.28
C ILE A 194 5.48 10.32 21.06
N ALA A 195 4.52 9.41 21.21
CA ALA A 195 3.30 9.64 21.99
C ALA A 195 3.59 9.93 23.47
N GLY A 196 4.56 9.20 24.07
CA GLY A 196 5.01 9.44 25.43
C GLY A 196 5.67 10.81 25.62
N VAL A 197 6.41 11.30 24.63
CA VAL A 197 6.99 12.67 24.64
C VAL A 197 5.90 13.72 24.45
N ALA A 198 4.96 13.50 23.53
CA ALA A 198 3.85 14.42 23.27
C ALA A 198 2.95 14.59 24.49
N GLY A 199 2.53 13.48 25.11
CA GLY A 199 1.70 13.52 26.31
C GLY A 199 2.36 14.23 27.48
N ARG A 200 3.68 14.09 27.66
CA ARG A 200 4.44 14.84 28.69
C ARG A 200 4.48 16.33 28.40
N ARG A 201 4.78 16.73 27.16
CA ARG A 201 4.90 18.16 26.80
C ARG A 201 3.59 18.93 26.88
N VAL A 202 2.46 18.29 26.61
CA VAL A 202 1.14 18.92 26.77
C VAL A 202 0.81 19.15 28.23
N ARG A 203 1.14 18.22 29.11
CA ARG A 203 1.00 18.40 30.57
C ARG A 203 1.87 19.54 31.10
N GLU A 204 3.02 19.77 30.47
CA GLU A 204 3.90 20.91 30.76
C GLU A 204 3.44 22.23 30.10
N GLY A 205 2.25 22.28 29.47
CA GLY A 205 1.69 23.49 28.87
C GLY A 205 2.33 23.93 27.54
N ARG A 206 3.15 23.08 26.90
CA ARG A 206 3.93 23.45 25.68
C ARG A 206 3.32 22.95 24.36
N ALA A 207 2.00 22.78 24.29
CA ALA A 207 1.31 22.10 23.18
C ALA A 207 1.48 22.80 21.81
N THR A 208 1.32 24.12 21.74
CA THR A 208 1.33 24.89 20.48
C THR A 208 2.69 24.89 19.79
N ARG A 209 3.79 24.92 20.54
CA ARG A 209 5.15 24.80 19.96
C ARG A 209 5.41 23.41 19.39
N MET A 210 4.69 22.39 19.84
CA MET A 210 4.90 21.02 19.41
C MET A 210 4.27 20.76 18.05
N ALA A 211 3.03 21.18 17.83
CA ALA A 211 2.36 21.04 16.53
C ALA A 211 3.20 21.66 15.41
N ARG A 212 3.73 22.88 15.62
CA ARG A 212 4.59 23.57 14.65
C ARG A 212 5.93 22.87 14.42
N ARG A 213 6.54 22.28 15.46
CA ARG A 213 7.80 21.52 15.29
C ARG A 213 7.55 20.22 14.55
N VAL A 214 6.49 19.48 14.90
CA VAL A 214 6.15 18.21 14.25
C VAL A 214 5.83 18.42 12.78
N SER A 215 5.03 19.45 12.44
CA SER A 215 4.73 19.75 11.04
C SER A 215 5.98 20.16 10.26
N ARG A 216 6.84 21.01 10.85
CA ARG A 216 8.10 21.42 10.22
C ARG A 216 9.07 20.26 10.05
N ASP A 217 9.33 19.49 11.10
CA ASP A 217 10.29 18.40 11.09
C ASP A 217 9.78 17.25 10.21
N GLY A 218 8.46 17.02 10.18
CA GLY A 218 7.80 16.10 9.24
C GLY A 218 7.93 16.55 7.79
N ALA A 219 7.71 17.84 7.50
CA ALA A 219 7.91 18.40 6.16
C ALA A 219 9.39 18.29 5.73
N LEU A 220 10.33 18.59 6.63
CA LEU A 220 11.76 18.44 6.36
C LEU A 220 12.15 16.98 6.11
N ALA A 221 11.63 16.04 6.91
CA ALA A 221 11.86 14.61 6.69
C ALA A 221 11.28 14.14 5.34
N TRP A 222 10.08 14.59 4.99
CA TRP A 222 9.45 14.26 3.70
C TRP A 222 10.26 14.82 2.52
N LEU A 223 10.71 16.09 2.61
CA LEU A 223 11.59 16.69 1.61
C LEU A 223 12.93 15.95 1.51
N ALA A 224 13.52 15.54 2.63
CA ALA A 224 14.76 14.78 2.63
C ALA A 224 14.58 13.41 1.97
N VAL A 225 13.51 12.68 2.28
CA VAL A 225 13.18 11.40 1.63
C VAL A 225 12.94 11.59 0.13
N GLY A 226 12.19 12.63 -0.25
CA GLY A 226 11.97 12.98 -1.65
C GLY A 226 13.26 13.33 -2.39
N ALA A 227 14.14 14.12 -1.78
CA ALA A 227 15.43 14.49 -2.34
C ALA A 227 16.37 13.28 -2.48
N VAL A 228 16.43 12.40 -1.48
CA VAL A 228 17.20 11.15 -1.55
C VAL A 228 16.64 10.24 -2.63
N GLY A 229 15.32 10.07 -2.70
CA GLY A 229 14.66 9.27 -3.74
C GLY A 229 14.94 9.81 -5.14
N ALA A 230 14.82 11.13 -5.33
CA ALA A 230 15.12 11.79 -6.59
C ALA A 230 16.61 11.68 -6.95
N ALA A 231 17.53 11.79 -5.99
CA ALA A 231 18.96 11.61 -6.22
C ALA A 231 19.31 10.17 -6.59
N VAL A 232 18.77 9.18 -5.87
CA VAL A 232 18.99 7.75 -6.15
C VAL A 232 18.43 7.36 -7.52
N TYR A 233 17.28 7.90 -7.90
CA TYR A 233 16.69 7.71 -9.22
C TYR A 233 17.50 8.44 -10.32
N GLY A 234 17.84 9.71 -10.10
CA GLY A 234 18.54 10.55 -11.08
C GLY A 234 19.99 10.12 -11.33
N THR A 235 20.66 9.51 -10.34
CA THR A 235 22.00 8.92 -10.51
C THR A 235 21.98 7.55 -11.18
N GLY A 236 20.81 6.95 -11.38
CA GLY A 236 20.68 5.60 -11.92
C GLY A 236 21.06 4.48 -10.94
N LEU A 237 21.30 4.79 -9.65
CA LEU A 237 21.53 3.78 -8.61
C LEU A 237 20.34 2.81 -8.50
N VAL A 238 19.13 3.33 -8.73
CA VAL A 238 17.92 2.53 -8.92
C VAL A 238 17.35 2.86 -10.29
N SER A 239 17.66 2.01 -11.27
CA SER A 239 17.01 2.07 -12.58
C SER A 239 15.66 1.37 -12.50
N VAL A 240 14.58 2.06 -12.88
CA VAL A 240 13.30 1.38 -13.18
C VAL A 240 13.57 0.36 -14.27
N TYR A 241 13.05 -0.85 -14.09
CA TYR A 241 13.14 -1.90 -15.10
C TYR A 241 12.56 -1.36 -16.41
N GLN A 242 13.42 -1.21 -17.40
CA GLN A 242 13.00 -0.95 -18.77
C GLN A 242 13.04 -2.30 -19.49
N PRO A 243 11.90 -2.78 -20.02
CA PRO A 243 11.90 -3.95 -20.87
C PRO A 243 12.94 -3.79 -21.99
N PRO A 244 13.71 -4.85 -22.31
CA PRO A 244 14.71 -4.77 -23.36
C PRO A 244 14.01 -4.42 -24.67
N ARG A 245 14.52 -3.39 -25.34
CA ARG A 245 13.98 -2.96 -26.64
C ARG A 245 14.61 -3.84 -27.70
N PHE A 246 13.83 -4.76 -28.25
CA PHE A 246 14.27 -5.58 -29.37
C PHE A 246 13.96 -4.91 -30.70
N GLU A 247 14.91 -4.98 -31.61
CA GLU A 247 14.61 -4.85 -33.04
C GLU A 247 14.03 -6.18 -33.55
N THR A 248 13.40 -6.15 -34.73
CA THR A 248 12.71 -7.35 -35.25
C THR A 248 13.70 -8.49 -35.49
N GLU A 249 14.88 -8.13 -35.96
CA GLU A 249 16.04 -8.97 -36.22
C GLU A 249 16.54 -9.63 -34.93
N GLN A 250 16.41 -8.95 -33.79
CA GLN A 250 16.83 -9.47 -32.50
C GLN A 250 15.84 -10.49 -31.90
N LEU A 251 14.61 -10.57 -32.40
CA LEU A 251 13.69 -11.65 -32.05
C LEU A 251 14.02 -12.95 -32.79
N ALA A 252 14.57 -12.85 -34.00
CA ALA A 252 15.02 -14.03 -34.75
C ALA A 252 16.12 -14.79 -33.98
N GLY A 253 16.11 -16.11 -34.11
CA GLY A 253 17.00 -17.02 -33.41
C GLY A 253 16.27 -18.23 -32.83
N THR A 254 16.99 -19.02 -32.04
CA THR A 254 16.45 -20.20 -31.37
C THR A 254 16.15 -19.87 -29.92
N TRP A 255 14.97 -20.24 -29.48
CA TRP A 255 14.46 -20.05 -28.13
C TRP A 255 14.14 -21.41 -27.51
N THR A 256 14.36 -21.56 -26.21
CA THR A 256 14.06 -22.79 -25.47
C THR A 256 13.28 -22.50 -24.21
N ASP A 257 12.39 -23.42 -23.86
CA ASP A 257 11.63 -23.37 -22.62
C ASP A 257 12.37 -23.97 -21.42
N GLY A 258 13.58 -24.51 -21.65
CA GLY A 258 14.40 -25.17 -20.64
C GLY A 258 13.92 -26.57 -20.23
N ARG A 259 12.84 -27.09 -20.85
CA ARG A 259 12.24 -28.40 -20.56
C ARG A 259 12.25 -29.33 -21.78
N GLY A 260 13.00 -28.98 -22.82
CA GLY A 260 13.16 -29.75 -24.05
C GLY A 260 12.46 -29.12 -25.25
N GLY A 261 11.54 -28.19 -25.03
CA GLY A 261 10.87 -27.45 -26.08
C GLY A 261 11.76 -26.36 -26.66
N THR A 262 11.75 -26.24 -27.99
CA THR A 262 12.43 -25.17 -28.71
C THR A 262 11.54 -24.57 -29.79
N VAL A 263 11.79 -23.30 -30.10
CA VAL A 263 11.23 -22.62 -31.25
C VAL A 263 12.32 -21.83 -31.96
N ARG A 264 12.44 -22.05 -33.27
CA ARG A 264 13.35 -21.32 -34.15
C ARG A 264 12.55 -20.30 -34.94
N LEU A 265 12.91 -19.03 -34.78
CA LEU A 265 12.32 -17.89 -35.46
C LEU A 265 13.30 -17.42 -36.54
N ALA A 266 12.91 -17.49 -37.80
CA ALA A 266 13.69 -17.00 -38.93
C ALA A 266 13.40 -15.52 -39.22
N GLU A 267 14.36 -14.82 -39.80
CA GLU A 267 14.26 -13.38 -40.09
C GLU A 267 13.15 -13.03 -41.11
N ASP A 268 12.79 -13.99 -41.97
CA ASP A 268 11.70 -13.87 -42.95
C ASP A 268 10.29 -14.03 -42.34
N GLY A 269 10.20 -14.25 -41.03
CA GLY A 269 8.95 -14.49 -40.33
C GLY A 269 8.52 -15.96 -40.29
N ALA A 270 9.31 -16.91 -40.79
CA ALA A 270 9.04 -18.33 -40.60
C ALA A 270 9.36 -18.78 -39.15
N ALA A 271 8.56 -19.70 -38.62
CA ALA A 271 8.77 -20.28 -37.30
C ALA A 271 8.76 -21.81 -37.38
N VAL A 272 9.59 -22.48 -36.59
CA VAL A 272 9.59 -23.94 -36.44
C VAL A 272 9.63 -24.26 -34.95
N ALA A 273 8.61 -24.95 -34.43
CA ALA A 273 8.62 -25.47 -33.07
C ALA A 273 8.93 -26.97 -33.05
N ASP A 274 9.58 -27.39 -31.97
CA ASP A 274 9.96 -28.76 -31.67
C ASP A 274 9.82 -28.97 -30.15
N GLY A 275 8.88 -29.81 -29.74
CA GLY A 275 8.54 -30.11 -28.34
C GLY A 275 8.00 -28.93 -27.54
N LEU A 276 7.41 -27.92 -28.19
CA LEU A 276 6.98 -26.71 -27.48
C LEU A 276 5.67 -26.95 -26.74
N ASP A 277 5.62 -26.73 -25.42
CA ASP A 277 4.35 -26.85 -24.68
C ASP A 277 3.32 -25.79 -25.14
N ASN A 278 2.16 -26.23 -25.63
CA ASN A 278 1.00 -25.37 -25.83
C ASN A 278 0.03 -25.51 -24.64
N TYR A 279 -0.07 -24.45 -23.83
CA TYR A 279 -1.03 -24.38 -22.72
C TYR A 279 -2.32 -23.72 -23.20
N VAL A 280 -3.44 -24.45 -23.15
CA VAL A 280 -4.78 -23.94 -23.42
C VAL A 280 -5.60 -23.99 -22.14
N TRP A 281 -5.97 -22.81 -21.63
CA TRP A 281 -6.86 -22.71 -20.47
C TRP A 281 -8.26 -23.21 -20.84
N ASP A 282 -8.67 -24.31 -20.22
CA ASP A 282 -9.97 -24.96 -20.43
C ASP A 282 -11.06 -24.50 -19.44
N GLY A 283 -10.73 -23.59 -18.52
CA GLY A 283 -11.62 -23.15 -17.45
C GLY A 283 -11.65 -24.04 -16.21
N THR A 284 -11.06 -25.23 -16.25
CA THR A 284 -11.18 -26.25 -15.19
C THR A 284 -9.97 -26.31 -14.24
N GLY A 285 -8.94 -25.48 -14.46
CA GLY A 285 -7.81 -25.35 -13.54
C GLY A 285 -6.68 -26.34 -13.75
N LYS A 286 -6.77 -27.23 -14.74
CA LYS A 286 -5.74 -28.22 -15.06
C LYS A 286 -5.21 -27.98 -16.47
N ASP A 287 -4.35 -26.98 -16.62
CA ASP A 287 -3.62 -26.80 -17.87
C ASP A 287 -2.73 -28.04 -18.09
N ARG A 288 -3.06 -28.84 -19.10
CA ARG A 288 -2.19 -29.92 -19.56
C ARG A 288 -1.37 -29.40 -20.74
N PRO A 289 -0.04 -29.46 -20.67
CA PRO A 289 0.78 -29.15 -21.83
C PRO A 289 0.44 -30.14 -22.95
N LYS A 290 0.27 -29.62 -24.16
CA LYS A 290 0.23 -30.42 -25.37
C LYS A 290 1.48 -30.10 -26.18
N ASP A 291 2.24 -31.12 -26.53
CA ASP A 291 3.44 -30.97 -27.35
C ASP A 291 3.06 -30.35 -28.70
N CYS A 292 3.82 -29.34 -29.11
CA CYS A 292 3.65 -28.65 -30.38
C CYS A 292 4.92 -28.77 -31.23
N ASP A 293 4.79 -29.54 -32.31
CA ASP A 293 5.79 -29.70 -33.35
C ASP A 293 5.27 -29.15 -34.67
N GLY A 294 6.10 -28.43 -35.40
CA GLY A 294 5.84 -28.10 -36.80
C GLY A 294 6.23 -26.68 -37.22
N ALA A 295 5.99 -26.40 -38.49
CA ALA A 295 6.29 -25.12 -39.11
C ALA A 295 5.11 -24.15 -39.02
N GLY A 296 5.42 -22.86 -39.02
CA GLY A 296 4.48 -21.78 -38.83
C GLY A 296 5.07 -20.42 -39.21
N THR A 297 4.46 -19.37 -38.70
CA THR A 297 4.90 -17.99 -38.91
C THR A 297 4.89 -17.21 -37.61
N TRP A 298 5.74 -16.19 -37.53
CA TRP A 298 5.74 -15.22 -36.45
C TRP A 298 5.78 -13.79 -37.00
N LYS A 299 5.27 -12.84 -36.22
CA LYS A 299 5.32 -11.41 -36.54
C LYS A 299 5.58 -10.60 -35.28
N PRO A 300 6.40 -9.54 -35.32
CA PRO A 300 6.58 -8.65 -34.18
C PRO A 300 5.25 -7.93 -33.86
N VAL A 301 4.92 -7.84 -32.58
CA VAL A 301 3.83 -7.00 -32.08
C VAL A 301 4.44 -5.69 -31.64
N LYS A 302 3.94 -4.58 -32.20
CA LYS A 302 4.47 -3.24 -31.93
C LYS A 302 3.41 -2.38 -31.25
N ASP A 303 3.83 -1.64 -30.24
CA ASP A 303 3.07 -0.53 -29.67
C ASP A 303 3.92 0.75 -29.69
N GLY A 304 3.33 1.86 -30.13
CA GLY A 304 4.05 3.14 -30.29
C GLY A 304 5.33 3.04 -31.13
N GLY A 305 5.38 2.12 -32.10
CA GLY A 305 6.55 1.86 -32.96
C GLY A 305 7.65 0.98 -32.33
N LYS A 306 7.48 0.53 -31.09
CA LYS A 306 8.42 -0.33 -30.36
C LYS A 306 7.93 -1.76 -30.32
N VAL A 307 8.83 -2.73 -30.42
CA VAL A 307 8.49 -4.15 -30.31
C VAL A 307 8.24 -4.49 -28.85
N GLU A 308 7.00 -4.87 -28.51
CA GLU A 308 6.63 -5.33 -27.17
C GLU A 308 6.61 -6.86 -27.07
N GLY A 309 6.55 -7.53 -28.23
CA GLY A 309 6.24 -8.95 -28.28
C GLY A 309 6.32 -9.53 -29.68
N MET A 310 5.82 -10.75 -29.81
CA MET A 310 5.59 -11.41 -31.09
C MET A 310 4.28 -12.20 -31.09
N SER A 311 3.63 -12.27 -32.25
CA SER A 311 2.51 -13.17 -32.50
C SER A 311 3.04 -14.42 -33.18
N LEU A 312 2.93 -15.58 -32.52
CA LEU A 312 3.38 -16.87 -33.03
C LEU A 312 2.18 -17.70 -33.49
N ARG A 313 2.28 -18.29 -34.69
CA ARG A 313 1.25 -19.12 -35.31
C ARG A 313 1.84 -20.42 -35.85
N ILE A 314 1.46 -21.55 -35.28
CA ILE A 314 1.88 -22.89 -35.72
C ILE A 314 0.64 -23.73 -36.00
N GLY A 315 0.45 -24.11 -37.26
CA GLY A 315 -0.79 -24.71 -37.74
C GLY A 315 -1.02 -26.13 -37.22
N SER A 316 0.04 -26.94 -37.14
CA SER A 316 0.00 -28.36 -36.75
C SER A 316 -0.54 -28.60 -35.34
N CYS A 317 -0.38 -27.65 -34.43
CA CYS A 317 -0.77 -27.77 -33.03
C CYS A 317 -1.77 -26.69 -32.58
N GLU A 318 -2.35 -25.95 -33.54
CA GLU A 318 -3.29 -24.82 -33.31
C GLU A 318 -2.75 -23.73 -32.36
N LEU A 319 -1.43 -23.59 -32.24
CA LEU A 319 -0.82 -22.55 -31.42
C LEU A 319 -0.94 -21.20 -32.14
N LYS A 320 -1.80 -20.31 -31.62
CA LYS A 320 -1.94 -18.92 -32.08
C LYS A 320 -1.96 -18.01 -30.86
N ARG A 321 -0.79 -17.47 -30.48
CA ARG A 321 -0.64 -16.66 -29.25
C ARG A 321 0.30 -15.49 -29.44
N ASN A 322 0.01 -14.43 -28.70
CA ASN A 322 0.94 -13.32 -28.52
C ASN A 322 1.84 -13.62 -27.34
N TRP A 323 3.13 -13.38 -27.53
CA TRP A 323 4.20 -13.51 -26.57
C TRP A 323 4.73 -12.11 -26.26
N SER A 324 4.87 -11.78 -24.99
CA SER A 324 5.48 -10.53 -24.53
C SER A 324 6.99 -10.72 -24.34
N VAL A 325 7.73 -9.64 -24.52
CA VAL A 325 9.17 -9.57 -24.25
C VAL A 325 9.43 -9.29 -22.77
N SER A 326 10.34 -10.03 -22.15
CA SER A 326 10.87 -9.75 -20.81
C SER A 326 12.37 -10.03 -20.69
N GLY A 327 12.91 -9.94 -19.47
CA GLY A 327 14.31 -10.21 -19.17
C GLY A 327 15.21 -8.99 -19.40
N THR A 328 16.46 -9.24 -19.76
CA THR A 328 17.45 -8.18 -19.98
C THR A 328 18.03 -8.27 -21.38
N VAL A 329 18.79 -7.24 -21.80
CA VAL A 329 19.52 -7.28 -23.08
C VAL A 329 20.47 -8.49 -23.16
N LYS A 330 21.04 -8.91 -22.02
CA LYS A 330 21.95 -10.07 -21.94
C LYS A 330 21.22 -11.41 -21.87
N GLU A 331 20.04 -11.42 -21.23
CA GLU A 331 19.21 -12.60 -21.03
C GLU A 331 17.79 -12.30 -21.50
N PRO A 332 17.56 -12.24 -22.83
CA PRO A 332 16.27 -11.95 -23.39
C PRO A 332 15.30 -13.10 -23.13
N ARG A 333 14.06 -12.78 -22.78
CA ARG A 333 13.00 -13.74 -22.50
C ARG A 333 11.76 -13.39 -23.31
N LEU A 334 11.07 -14.42 -23.77
CA LEU A 334 9.73 -14.31 -24.33
C LEU A 334 8.79 -15.07 -23.43
N TYR A 335 7.60 -14.56 -23.18
CA TYR A 335 6.66 -15.28 -22.35
C TYR A 335 5.22 -15.03 -22.76
N HIS A 336 4.34 -15.94 -22.37
CA HIS A 336 2.91 -15.65 -22.36
C HIS A 336 2.31 -16.12 -21.04
N GLU A 337 1.20 -15.51 -20.67
CA GLU A 337 0.46 -15.93 -19.48
C GLU A 337 -0.20 -17.29 -19.70
N ILE A 338 -0.17 -18.12 -18.66
CA ILE A 338 -0.84 -19.42 -18.60
C ILE A 338 -1.77 -19.47 -17.39
N GLY A 339 -2.73 -20.38 -17.39
CA GLY A 339 -3.70 -20.49 -16.33
C GLY A 339 -4.79 -19.42 -16.36
N LYS A 340 -5.45 -19.27 -15.21
CA LYS A 340 -6.48 -18.26 -15.00
C LYS A 340 -5.89 -16.86 -15.26
N PRO A 341 -6.59 -15.99 -16.02
CA PRO A 341 -6.19 -14.59 -16.18
C PRO A 341 -5.90 -13.93 -14.83
N GLY A 342 -4.74 -13.27 -14.72
CA GLY A 342 -4.28 -12.66 -13.46
C GLY A 342 -3.66 -13.62 -12.44
N SER A 343 -3.47 -14.90 -12.77
CA SER A 343 -2.75 -15.83 -11.88
C SER A 343 -1.26 -15.53 -11.74
N GLY A 344 -0.70 -14.74 -12.67
CA GLY A 344 0.72 -14.42 -12.74
C GLY A 344 1.60 -15.59 -13.19
N LYS A 345 1.02 -16.75 -13.54
CA LYS A 345 1.78 -17.87 -14.10
C LYS A 345 2.16 -17.57 -15.54
N ARG A 346 3.41 -17.85 -15.89
CA ARG A 346 4.00 -17.53 -17.19
C ARG A 346 4.70 -18.75 -17.76
N TYR A 347 4.50 -18.99 -19.05
CA TYR A 347 5.34 -19.89 -19.81
C TYR A 347 6.43 -19.07 -20.49
N VAL A 348 7.70 -19.40 -20.22
CA VAL A 348 8.86 -18.55 -20.55
C VAL A 348 9.80 -19.29 -21.49
N LEU A 349 10.22 -18.60 -22.53
CA LEU A 349 11.28 -18.99 -23.45
C LEU A 349 12.50 -18.10 -23.25
N THR A 350 13.66 -18.71 -23.31
CA THR A 350 14.97 -18.06 -23.20
C THR A 350 15.72 -18.21 -24.52
N LYS A 351 16.40 -17.15 -24.97
CA LYS A 351 17.14 -17.21 -26.23
C LYS A 351 18.41 -18.04 -26.06
N ILE A 352 18.63 -19.00 -26.94
CA ILE A 352 19.87 -19.76 -27.01
C ILE A 352 20.92 -18.87 -27.68
N VAL A 353 21.75 -18.22 -26.88
CA VAL A 353 22.91 -17.47 -27.39
C VAL A 353 24.05 -18.46 -27.62
N LYS A 354 24.36 -18.78 -28.88
CA LYS A 354 25.59 -19.51 -29.19
C LYS A 354 26.78 -18.61 -28.89
N HIS A 355 27.39 -18.77 -27.72
CA HIS A 355 28.70 -18.18 -27.46
C HIS A 355 29.68 -18.81 -28.45
N LYS A 356 30.19 -18.01 -29.39
CA LYS A 356 31.30 -18.39 -30.25
C LYS A 356 32.48 -18.64 -29.30
N LYS A 357 32.84 -19.92 -29.12
CA LYS A 357 34.09 -20.31 -28.47
C LYS A 357 35.26 -19.91 -29.35
#